data_AF-A0AAV8YTL8-F1
#
_entry.id   AF-A0AAV8YTL8-F1
#
_cell.length_a   1.000
_cell.length_b   1.000
_cell.length_c   1.000
_cell.angle_alpha   90.00
_cell.angle_beta   90.00
_cell.angle_gamma   90.00
#
_symmetry.space_group_name_H-M   'P 1'
#
loop_
_entity.id
_entity.type
_entity.pdbx_description
1 polymer ?
#
loop_
_entity_poly.entity_id
_entity_poly.type
_entity_poly.pdbx_seq_one_letter_code
_entity_poly.pdbx_strand_id
1 'polypeptide(L)'
;MESFYKPKKTPPQNIVIRLDNRQIHAYKQPGTHFHLARQFYQNVFPNFTVINVEKPPCFLRKFSPDGKHFIAFSADQTSLEVYTYRGPSAAADLLQNSEDRNNESNRFEVKSKIFERFFHLKFRVNVAKGAEQLNRECSLFSEDGRYVIIGSASFIPDEIRPHFYEIYTNNESVTPNIQSPLEDYTLHLVDLHLGKLCDTRQFKVDKIFLSHNQGLYLYRDTLAVLSVQHQIIHIFQILDGMFVDIKKIGRFCFEDDCYFYNSVYPSERAFRETCINSLKHRLLVFLYKRADAISRSTENPTELRKFYHYFDNFNSLKMWKMQLLDEYLLLIKYASEDLVTLKSTDVNSQPQFFVVFNMKTSEILAVYENISKQLLYLFENFSDLFRNASINNGTRFTASPL
;
A
#
# COMPACT_ATOMS: atom_id res chain seq x y z
N MET A 1 13.66 13.29 -38.45
CA MET A 1 12.70 14.37 -38.18
C MET A 1 12.82 14.71 -36.71
N GLU A 2 13.48 15.83 -36.40
CA GLU A 2 13.69 16.31 -35.03
C GLU A 2 12.33 16.68 -34.41
N SER A 3 11.92 15.96 -33.38
CA SER A 3 10.74 16.30 -32.59
C SER A 3 11.06 17.55 -31.76
N PHE A 4 10.67 18.72 -32.26
CA PHE A 4 10.66 19.96 -31.49
C PHE A 4 9.79 19.78 -30.24
N TYR A 5 10.40 19.48 -29.10
CA TYR A 5 9.74 19.55 -27.80
C TYR A 5 9.36 21.02 -27.56
N LYS A 6 8.08 21.35 -27.72
CA LYS A 6 7.57 22.66 -27.29
C LYS A 6 7.88 22.81 -25.80
N PRO A 7 8.60 23.87 -25.38
CA PRO A 7 8.83 24.10 -23.96
C PRO A 7 7.47 24.22 -23.27
N LYS A 8 7.24 23.41 -22.23
CA LYS A 8 6.02 23.49 -21.41
C LYS A 8 5.94 24.92 -20.85
N LYS A 9 4.95 25.68 -21.29
CA LYS A 9 4.64 26.98 -20.68
C LYS A 9 4.15 26.75 -19.26
N THR A 10 4.91 27.22 -18.29
CA THR A 10 4.47 27.25 -16.89
C THR A 10 3.32 28.26 -16.77
N PRO A 11 2.14 27.86 -16.30
CA PRO A 11 1.03 28.79 -16.09
C PRO A 11 1.39 29.78 -14.97
N PRO A 12 0.81 30.98 -14.96
CA PRO A 12 1.04 31.97 -13.91
C PRO A 12 0.67 31.39 -12.53
N GLN A 13 1.60 31.53 -11.58
CA GLN A 13 1.47 30.95 -10.23
C GLN A 13 0.89 31.94 -9.20
N ASN A 14 0.56 33.16 -9.60
CA ASN A 14 0.03 34.19 -8.71
C ASN A 14 -1.34 33.78 -8.12
N ILE A 15 -1.49 33.95 -6.80
CA ILE A 15 -2.74 33.65 -6.07
C ILE A 15 -3.94 34.45 -6.57
N VAL A 16 -3.77 35.72 -6.93
CA VAL A 16 -4.85 36.59 -7.42
C VAL A 16 -5.38 36.06 -8.75
N ILE A 17 -4.49 35.69 -9.67
CA ILE A 17 -4.84 35.10 -10.96
C ILE A 17 -5.55 33.74 -10.76
N ARG A 18 -5.09 32.93 -9.80
CA ARG A 18 -5.74 31.63 -9.49
C ARG A 18 -7.10 31.80 -8.83
N LEU A 19 -7.29 32.80 -7.97
CA LEU A 19 -8.59 33.15 -7.37
C LEU A 19 -9.58 33.61 -8.45
N ASP A 20 -9.16 34.51 -9.32
CA ASP A 20 -9.99 35.05 -10.39
C ASP A 20 -10.42 33.93 -11.37
N ASN A 21 -9.49 33.06 -11.75
CA ASN A 21 -9.81 31.87 -12.55
C ASN A 21 -10.78 30.93 -11.85
N ARG A 22 -10.66 30.73 -10.53
CA ARG A 22 -11.58 29.90 -9.74
C ARG A 22 -12.98 30.51 -9.68
N GLN A 23 -13.09 31.84 -9.54
CA GLN A 23 -14.36 32.56 -9.50
C GLN A 23 -15.09 32.52 -10.84
N ILE A 24 -14.36 32.72 -11.95
CA ILE A 24 -14.98 32.89 -13.27
C ILE A 24 -15.21 31.55 -13.97
N HIS A 25 -14.22 30.64 -13.95
CA HIS A 25 -14.24 29.47 -14.82
C HIS A 25 -14.48 28.15 -14.09
N ALA A 26 -14.53 28.15 -12.75
CA ALA A 26 -14.55 26.98 -11.87
C ALA A 26 -13.52 25.89 -12.29
N TYR A 27 -13.79 25.14 -13.37
CA TYR A 27 -12.91 24.16 -14.00
C TYR A 27 -13.02 24.25 -15.53
N LYS A 28 -11.90 24.44 -16.25
CA LYS A 28 -11.89 24.54 -17.72
C LYS A 28 -12.22 23.22 -18.44
N GLN A 29 -11.99 22.08 -17.78
CA GLN A 29 -12.27 20.74 -18.31
C GLN A 29 -12.89 19.85 -17.21
N PRO A 30 -13.83 18.96 -17.54
CA PRO A 30 -14.36 17.98 -16.59
C PRO A 30 -13.24 17.16 -15.94
N GLY A 31 -13.33 16.91 -14.64
CA GLY A 31 -12.31 16.15 -13.89
C GLY A 31 -11.04 16.92 -13.50
N THR A 32 -10.81 18.16 -14.00
CA THR A 32 -9.60 18.94 -13.66
C THR A 32 -9.69 19.72 -12.35
N HIS A 33 -10.82 19.63 -11.64
CA HIS A 33 -11.08 20.36 -10.39
C HIS A 33 -9.98 20.14 -9.35
N PHE A 34 -9.54 18.89 -9.14
CA PHE A 34 -8.55 18.59 -8.11
C PHE A 34 -7.17 19.17 -8.43
N HIS A 35 -6.78 19.15 -9.70
CA HIS A 35 -5.50 19.71 -10.14
C HIS A 35 -5.46 21.23 -9.90
N LEU A 36 -6.53 21.94 -10.29
CA LEU A 36 -6.64 23.39 -10.08
C LEU A 36 -6.70 23.76 -8.60
N ALA A 37 -7.44 23.00 -7.79
CA ALA A 37 -7.51 23.19 -6.35
C ALA A 37 -6.14 22.99 -5.68
N ARG A 38 -5.46 21.86 -5.95
CA ARG A 38 -4.12 21.58 -5.40
C ARG A 38 -3.13 22.67 -5.77
N GLN A 39 -3.14 23.13 -7.01
CA GLN A 39 -2.33 24.27 -7.43
C GLN A 39 -2.65 25.51 -6.59
N PHE A 40 -3.93 25.88 -6.43
CA PHE A 40 -4.31 27.04 -5.62
C PHE A 40 -3.75 26.97 -4.19
N TYR A 41 -3.88 25.83 -3.50
CA TYR A 41 -3.38 25.67 -2.13
C TYR A 41 -1.85 25.66 -2.00
N GLN A 42 -1.09 25.52 -3.09
CA GLN A 42 0.37 25.75 -3.03
C GLN A 42 0.73 27.19 -2.64
N ASN A 43 -0.20 28.14 -2.85
CA ASN A 43 0.00 29.55 -2.50
C ASN A 43 -0.52 29.90 -1.10
N VAL A 44 -1.16 28.95 -0.40
CA VAL A 44 -1.67 29.13 0.95
C VAL A 44 -0.69 28.49 1.91
N PHE A 45 0.00 29.31 2.68
CA PHE A 45 0.93 28.85 3.71
C PHE A 45 0.33 29.03 5.11
N PRO A 46 0.71 28.20 6.08
CA PRO A 46 0.32 28.39 7.47
C PRO A 46 0.76 29.78 7.96
N ASN A 47 -0.16 30.52 8.58
CA ASN A 47 0.12 31.83 9.17
C ASN A 47 0.90 31.71 10.50
N PHE A 48 0.76 30.59 11.20
CA PHE A 48 1.38 30.36 12.51
C PHE A 48 1.66 28.87 12.72
N THR A 49 2.81 28.56 13.35
CA THR A 49 3.24 27.20 13.65
C THR A 49 3.62 27.09 15.12
N VAL A 50 2.97 26.20 15.85
CA VAL A 50 3.34 25.84 17.22
C VAL A 50 4.22 24.61 17.19
N ILE A 51 5.41 24.72 17.76
CA ILE A 51 6.38 23.62 17.89
C ILE A 51 6.40 23.10 19.33
N ASN A 52 6.80 21.84 19.51
CA ASN A 52 6.94 21.17 20.81
C ASN A 52 5.65 21.23 21.63
N VAL A 53 4.52 20.95 20.98
CA VAL A 53 3.21 20.79 21.62
C VAL A 53 3.25 19.56 22.54
N GLU A 54 2.74 19.71 23.76
CA GLU A 54 2.59 18.58 24.66
C GLU A 54 1.48 17.66 24.13
N LYS A 55 1.76 16.37 24.09
CA LYS A 55 0.83 15.36 23.60
C LYS A 55 0.77 14.16 24.56
N PRO A 56 -0.34 13.42 24.58
CA PRO A 56 -0.43 12.16 25.29
C PRO A 56 0.66 11.16 24.86
N PRO A 57 0.97 10.15 25.69
CA PRO A 57 1.90 9.06 25.35
C PRO A 57 1.28 8.14 24.28
N CYS A 58 1.28 8.63 23.04
CA CYS A 58 0.78 7.95 21.86
C CYS A 58 1.64 8.29 20.63
N PHE A 59 1.58 7.43 19.62
CA PHE A 59 2.17 7.63 18.30
C PHE A 59 1.10 8.14 17.36
N LEU A 60 1.14 9.46 17.12
CA LEU A 60 0.27 10.14 16.17
C LEU A 60 0.51 9.60 14.76
N ARG A 61 -0.55 9.27 14.00
CA ARG A 61 -0.39 8.62 12.69
C ARG A 61 -0.91 9.46 11.53
N LYS A 62 -2.23 9.56 11.35
CA LYS A 62 -2.83 10.30 10.21
C LYS A 62 -4.30 10.64 10.44
N PHE A 63 -4.81 11.57 9.65
CA PHE A 63 -6.24 11.89 9.57
C PHE A 63 -6.99 10.84 8.75
N SER A 64 -8.25 10.59 9.11
CA SER A 64 -9.20 9.90 8.25
C SER A 64 -9.40 10.67 6.93
N PRO A 65 -9.82 10.00 5.84
CA PRO A 65 -9.98 10.64 4.53
C PRO A 65 -10.97 11.82 4.52
N ASP A 66 -11.93 11.83 5.44
CA ASP A 66 -12.91 12.91 5.62
C ASP A 66 -12.38 14.07 6.49
N GLY A 67 -11.19 13.94 7.09
CA GLY A 67 -10.54 14.93 7.94
C GLY A 67 -11.17 15.12 9.32
N LYS A 68 -12.19 14.35 9.69
CA LYS A 68 -12.90 14.51 10.97
C LYS A 68 -12.24 13.79 12.12
N HIS A 69 -11.62 12.66 11.85
CA HIS A 69 -10.98 11.82 12.86
C HIS A 69 -9.46 11.83 12.65
N PHE A 70 -8.74 11.74 13.75
CA PHE A 70 -7.29 11.61 13.77
C PHE A 70 -6.93 10.36 14.57
N ILE A 71 -6.17 9.44 13.97
CA ILE A 71 -5.80 8.19 14.62
C ILE A 71 -4.40 8.27 15.22
N ALA A 72 -4.24 7.64 16.38
CA ALA A 72 -2.96 7.42 17.03
C ALA A 72 -2.91 6.00 17.61
N PHE A 73 -1.69 5.48 17.79
CA PHE A 73 -1.47 4.23 18.49
C PHE A 73 -1.03 4.53 19.92
N SER A 74 -1.52 3.78 20.90
CA SER A 74 -1.07 3.94 22.28
C SER A 74 0.43 3.64 22.43
N ALA A 75 1.06 4.18 23.48
CA ALA A 75 2.51 3.98 23.71
C ALA A 75 2.92 2.50 23.82
N ASP A 76 2.04 1.66 24.37
CA ASP A 76 2.20 0.21 24.50
C ASP A 76 1.88 -0.57 23.21
N GLN A 77 1.41 0.11 22.15
CA GLN A 77 1.06 -0.48 20.85
C GLN A 77 -0.02 -1.55 20.91
N THR A 78 -0.91 -1.49 21.90
CA THR A 78 -2.02 -2.46 22.05
C THR A 78 -3.35 -1.90 21.55
N SER A 79 -3.51 -0.58 21.62
CA SER A 79 -4.79 0.10 21.37
C SER A 79 -4.68 1.19 20.32
N LEU A 80 -5.78 1.35 19.57
CA LEU A 80 -5.99 2.46 18.65
C LEU A 80 -6.76 3.57 19.37
N GLU A 81 -6.19 4.76 19.40
CA GLU A 81 -6.81 5.97 19.90
C GLU A 81 -7.38 6.79 18.73
N VAL A 82 -8.67 7.10 18.80
CA VAL A 82 -9.37 7.87 17.78
C VAL A 82 -9.76 9.22 18.38
N TYR A 83 -9.19 10.29 17.84
CA TYR A 83 -9.46 11.66 18.22
C TYR A 83 -10.42 12.32 17.23
N THR A 84 -11.33 13.15 17.72
CA THR A 84 -12.16 14.03 16.89
C THR A 84 -11.42 15.36 16.69
N TYR A 85 -11.25 15.77 15.45
CA TYR A 85 -10.64 17.05 15.10
C TYR A 85 -11.68 18.18 15.19
N ARG A 86 -11.43 19.16 16.04
CA ARG A 86 -12.33 20.30 16.29
C ARG A 86 -12.08 21.52 15.38
N GLY A 87 -11.05 21.46 14.53
CA GLY A 87 -10.70 22.55 13.62
C GLY A 87 -9.76 23.59 14.24
N PRO A 88 -9.17 24.46 13.40
CA PRO A 88 -8.19 25.45 13.84
C PRO A 88 -8.79 26.57 14.71
N SER A 89 -10.11 26.80 14.63
CA SER A 89 -10.81 27.78 15.45
C SER A 89 -10.87 27.39 16.93
N ALA A 90 -10.65 26.11 17.27
CA ALA A 90 -10.83 25.60 18.63
C ALA A 90 -9.79 26.12 19.64
N ALA A 91 -8.66 26.67 19.16
CA ALA A 91 -7.66 27.35 19.99
C ALA A 91 -7.40 28.80 19.53
N ALA A 92 -8.33 29.42 18.79
CA ALA A 92 -8.16 30.80 18.35
C ALA A 92 -8.05 31.77 19.54
N ASP A 93 -8.79 31.51 20.62
CA ASP A 93 -8.72 32.19 21.91
C ASP A 93 -7.31 32.13 22.52
N LEU A 94 -6.69 30.95 22.51
CA LEU A 94 -5.33 30.75 23.03
C LEU A 94 -4.27 31.47 22.20
N LEU A 95 -4.53 31.71 20.92
CA LEU A 95 -3.57 32.33 19.99
C LEU A 95 -3.73 33.85 19.86
N GLN A 96 -4.84 34.45 20.31
CA GLN A 96 -5.09 35.90 20.20
C GLN A 96 -4.00 36.76 20.86
N ASN A 97 -3.42 36.32 21.98
CA ASN A 97 -2.41 37.07 22.73
C ASN A 97 -0.98 36.53 22.50
N SER A 98 -0.76 35.76 21.44
CA SER A 98 0.51 35.07 21.19
C SER A 98 1.59 35.94 20.52
N GLU A 99 1.25 37.15 20.06
CA GLU A 99 2.20 38.09 19.46
C GLU A 99 3.11 38.78 20.49
N ASP A 100 2.72 38.81 21.77
CA ASP A 100 3.53 39.34 22.85
C ASP A 100 4.69 38.38 23.20
N ARG A 101 5.84 38.63 22.58
CA ARG A 101 7.06 37.79 22.71
C ARG A 101 7.60 37.66 24.14
N ASN A 102 7.18 38.51 25.08
CA ASN A 102 7.72 38.60 26.43
C ASN A 102 6.99 37.74 27.48
N ASN A 103 5.88 37.08 27.13
CA ASN A 103 5.10 36.27 28.08
C ASN A 103 5.38 34.78 27.93
N GLU A 104 6.43 34.29 28.60
CA GLU A 104 6.77 32.86 28.62
C GLU A 104 5.65 31.98 29.19
N SER A 105 4.93 32.47 30.20
CA SER A 105 3.78 31.76 30.80
C SER A 105 2.67 31.49 29.79
N ASN A 106 2.36 32.46 28.91
CA ASN A 106 1.34 32.31 27.88
C ASN A 106 1.77 31.28 26.82
N ARG A 107 3.05 31.28 26.43
CA ARG A 107 3.59 30.27 25.50
C ARG A 107 3.53 28.86 26.06
N PHE A 108 3.80 28.69 27.34
CA PHE A 108 3.69 27.40 28.02
C PHE A 108 2.24 26.92 28.00
N GLU A 109 1.29 27.78 28.38
CA GLU A 109 -0.14 27.44 28.38
C GLU A 109 -0.65 27.03 26.99
N VAL A 110 -0.25 27.75 25.94
CA VAL A 110 -0.58 27.38 24.54
C VAL A 110 -0.04 25.98 24.23
N LYS A 111 1.23 25.69 24.53
CA LYS A 111 1.85 24.39 24.22
C LYS A 111 1.20 23.21 24.95
N SER A 112 0.78 23.42 26.20
CA SER A 112 0.14 22.36 27.00
C SER A 112 -1.30 22.09 26.58
N LYS A 113 -2.07 23.12 26.22
CA LYS A 113 -3.53 22.99 25.99
C LYS A 113 -3.93 22.81 24.53
N ILE A 114 -3.08 23.21 23.57
CA ILE A 114 -3.47 23.25 22.15
C ILE A 114 -3.82 21.86 21.59
N PHE A 115 -3.13 20.80 22.01
CA PHE A 115 -3.42 19.45 21.54
C PHE A 115 -4.82 19.01 21.95
N GLU A 116 -5.16 19.13 23.22
CA GLU A 116 -6.46 18.72 23.77
C GLU A 116 -7.62 19.55 23.20
N ARG A 117 -7.36 20.83 22.86
CA ARG A 117 -8.33 21.70 22.17
C ARG A 117 -8.57 21.28 20.73
N PHE A 118 -7.52 20.91 20.00
CA PHE A 118 -7.62 20.48 18.60
C PHE A 118 -8.18 19.07 18.47
N PHE A 119 -7.75 18.17 19.36
CA PHE A 119 -7.98 16.74 19.30
C PHE A 119 -8.64 16.27 20.59
N HIS A 120 -9.92 15.97 20.49
CA HIS A 120 -10.66 15.38 21.60
C HIS A 120 -10.71 13.87 21.47
N LEU A 121 -10.17 13.13 22.46
CA LEU A 121 -10.21 11.68 22.45
C LEU A 121 -11.66 11.20 22.43
N LYS A 122 -12.05 10.48 21.38
CA LYS A 122 -13.40 9.95 21.19
C LYS A 122 -13.49 8.50 21.64
N PHE A 123 -12.56 7.68 21.16
CA PHE A 123 -12.51 6.25 21.45
C PHE A 123 -11.09 5.78 21.71
N ARG A 124 -10.97 4.78 22.58
CA ARG A 124 -9.77 3.97 22.74
C ARG A 124 -10.17 2.51 22.54
N VAL A 125 -9.77 1.95 21.41
CA VAL A 125 -10.13 0.59 20.99
C VAL A 125 -8.95 -0.32 21.30
N ASN A 126 -9.12 -1.29 22.19
CA ASN A 126 -8.10 -2.30 22.42
C ASN A 126 -8.15 -3.34 21.29
N VAL A 127 -7.02 -3.53 20.59
CA VAL A 127 -6.98 -4.31 19.35
C VAL A 127 -6.06 -5.50 19.49
N ALA A 128 -4.80 -5.27 19.88
CA ALA A 128 -3.82 -6.34 20.02
C ALA A 128 -4.09 -7.15 21.28
N LYS A 129 -3.95 -8.48 21.20
CA LYS A 129 -4.12 -9.38 22.34
C LYS A 129 -2.79 -10.08 22.65
N GLY A 130 -2.47 -10.21 23.94
CA GLY A 130 -1.30 -10.96 24.39
C GLY A 130 0.02 -10.30 23.98
N ALA A 131 0.84 -11.02 23.21
CA ALA A 131 2.18 -10.58 22.77
C ALA A 131 2.18 -9.89 21.40
N GLU A 132 1.02 -9.64 20.79
CA GLU A 132 0.89 -8.89 19.55
C GLU A 132 1.19 -7.40 19.77
N GLN A 133 1.91 -6.79 18.84
CA GLN A 133 2.14 -5.33 18.81
C GLN A 133 1.63 -4.73 17.51
N LEU A 134 0.87 -3.64 17.61
CA LEU A 134 0.41 -2.87 16.45
C LEU A 134 1.58 -2.20 15.74
N ASN A 135 1.64 -2.36 14.42
CA ASN A 135 2.58 -1.64 13.58
C ASN A 135 2.09 -0.20 13.36
N ARG A 136 2.84 0.76 13.90
CA ARG A 136 2.50 2.20 13.88
C ARG A 136 2.40 2.79 12.48
N GLU A 137 3.02 2.16 11.48
CA GLU A 137 3.01 2.63 10.11
C GLU A 137 1.92 1.95 9.27
N CYS A 138 1.34 0.87 9.76
CA CYS A 138 0.33 0.10 9.06
C CYS A 138 -1.07 0.67 9.32
N SER A 139 -1.60 1.40 8.34
CA SER A 139 -2.94 1.97 8.44
C SER A 139 -3.49 2.26 7.05
N LEU A 140 -4.64 1.66 6.74
CA LEU A 140 -5.40 1.88 5.50
C LEU A 140 -6.84 2.25 5.88
N PHE A 141 -7.42 3.24 5.22
CA PHE A 141 -8.80 3.64 5.47
C PHE A 141 -9.68 3.19 4.32
N SER A 142 -10.88 2.73 4.64
CA SER A 142 -11.93 2.59 3.64
C SER A 142 -12.25 3.95 3.01
N GLU A 143 -12.79 3.92 1.79
CA GLU A 143 -13.11 5.11 1.02
C GLU A 143 -14.10 6.04 1.77
N ASP A 144 -15.13 5.45 2.38
CA ASP A 144 -16.11 6.14 3.20
C ASP A 144 -15.56 6.72 4.52
N GLY A 145 -14.31 6.39 4.88
CA GLY A 145 -13.66 6.82 6.12
C GLY A 145 -14.27 6.21 7.39
N ARG A 146 -15.17 5.23 7.26
CA ARG A 146 -15.82 4.56 8.40
C ARG A 146 -14.90 3.54 9.05
N TYR A 147 -14.14 2.79 8.25
CA TYR A 147 -13.29 1.72 8.71
C TYR A 147 -11.82 2.05 8.56
N VAL A 148 -11.02 1.52 9.49
CA VAL A 148 -9.56 1.52 9.40
C VAL A 148 -9.04 0.10 9.54
N ILE A 149 -8.11 -0.27 8.68
CA ILE A 149 -7.36 -1.51 8.72
C ILE A 149 -6.01 -1.20 9.35
N ILE A 150 -5.68 -1.91 10.42
CA ILE A 150 -4.40 -1.81 11.12
C ILE A 150 -3.77 -3.20 11.20
N GLY A 151 -2.45 -3.26 11.10
CA GLY A 151 -1.71 -4.52 11.18
C GLY A 151 -0.98 -4.62 12.52
N SER A 152 -0.97 -5.81 13.11
CA SER A 152 -0.06 -6.20 14.19
C SER A 152 0.86 -7.32 13.73
N ALA A 153 1.96 -7.46 14.45
CA ALA A 153 2.87 -8.58 14.35
C ALA A 153 3.13 -9.15 15.75
N SER A 154 3.34 -10.46 15.83
CA SER A 154 3.85 -11.15 17.00
C SER A 154 5.07 -11.97 16.61
N PHE A 155 6.15 -11.80 17.36
CA PHE A 155 7.38 -12.55 17.15
C PHE A 155 7.19 -14.00 17.58
N ILE A 156 7.66 -14.94 16.76
CA ILE A 156 7.63 -16.36 17.07
C ILE A 156 8.86 -16.68 17.93
N PRO A 157 8.71 -17.11 19.19
CA PRO A 157 9.85 -17.42 20.06
C PRO A 157 10.74 -18.52 19.47
N ASP A 158 12.06 -18.42 19.61
CA ASP A 158 13.03 -19.38 19.06
C ASP A 158 12.85 -20.82 19.57
N GLU A 159 12.26 -20.98 20.75
CA GLU A 159 11.93 -22.27 21.36
C GLU A 159 10.78 -22.99 20.63
N ILE A 160 9.86 -22.21 20.04
CA ILE A 160 8.71 -22.70 19.30
C ILE A 160 9.06 -22.63 17.81
N ARG A 161 9.88 -23.58 17.36
CA ARG A 161 10.21 -23.65 15.92
C ARG A 161 8.98 -24.08 15.13
N PRO A 162 8.51 -23.26 14.16
CA PRO A 162 7.35 -23.62 13.36
C PRO A 162 7.64 -24.89 12.55
N HIS A 163 6.58 -25.66 12.27
CA HIS A 163 6.73 -26.91 11.54
C HIS A 163 7.18 -26.64 10.10
N PHE A 164 7.96 -27.56 9.52
CA PHE A 164 8.50 -27.42 8.16
C PHE A 164 7.42 -27.09 7.12
N TYR A 165 6.26 -27.76 7.19
CA TYR A 165 5.16 -27.56 6.24
C TYR A 165 4.31 -26.31 6.52
N GLU A 166 4.52 -25.64 7.65
CA GLU A 166 3.94 -24.31 7.91
C GLU A 166 4.79 -23.21 7.26
N ILE A 167 6.12 -23.38 7.26
CA ILE A 167 7.06 -22.47 6.58
C ILE A 167 6.97 -22.61 5.05
N TYR A 168 6.92 -23.85 4.57
CA TYR A 168 6.94 -24.18 3.15
C TYR A 168 5.58 -24.73 2.71
N THR A 169 4.65 -23.81 2.44
CA THR A 169 3.26 -24.16 2.05
C THR A 169 3.11 -24.51 0.58
N ASN A 170 4.10 -24.16 -0.26
CA ASN A 170 4.18 -24.54 -1.67
C ASN A 170 5.64 -24.56 -2.14
N ASN A 171 5.89 -25.11 -3.33
CA ASN A 171 7.22 -25.19 -3.95
C ASN A 171 7.83 -23.82 -4.34
N GLU A 172 7.07 -22.73 -4.23
CA GLU A 172 7.53 -21.37 -4.46
C GLU A 172 7.88 -20.62 -3.19
N SER A 173 7.63 -21.21 -2.02
CA SER A 173 7.89 -20.58 -0.73
C SER A 173 9.36 -20.20 -0.61
N VAL A 174 9.60 -19.06 0.02
CA VAL A 174 10.91 -18.45 0.11
C VAL A 174 11.71 -19.07 1.26
N THR A 175 13.03 -19.10 1.15
CA THR A 175 13.89 -19.61 2.23
C THR A 175 14.01 -18.55 3.33
N PRO A 176 13.53 -18.80 4.56
CA PRO A 176 13.65 -17.85 5.66
C PRO A 176 15.12 -17.58 5.99
N ASN A 177 15.42 -16.38 6.46
CA ASN A 177 16.76 -16.02 6.90
C ASN A 177 16.69 -15.06 8.11
N ILE A 178 17.84 -14.79 8.73
CA ILE A 178 17.94 -13.94 9.93
C ILE A 178 17.53 -12.48 9.65
N GLN A 179 17.77 -11.98 8.44
CA GLN A 179 17.42 -10.61 8.02
C GLN A 179 15.93 -10.45 7.70
N SER A 180 15.22 -11.55 7.44
CA SER A 180 13.79 -11.60 7.18
C SER A 180 13.11 -12.63 8.10
N PRO A 181 13.02 -12.36 9.41
CA PRO A 181 12.39 -13.27 10.35
C PRO A 181 10.90 -13.41 10.04
N LEU A 182 10.40 -14.62 10.28
CA LEU A 182 8.99 -14.95 10.16
C LEU A 182 8.25 -14.52 11.44
N GLU A 183 7.04 -14.00 11.25
CA GLU A 183 6.21 -13.50 12.34
C GLU A 183 4.76 -13.94 12.09
N ASP A 184 3.97 -13.94 13.15
CA ASP A 184 2.53 -14.07 13.05
C ASP A 184 1.93 -12.67 12.87
N TYR A 185 1.34 -12.42 11.71
CA TYR A 185 0.71 -11.15 11.37
C TYR A 185 -0.80 -11.21 11.56
N THR A 186 -1.36 -10.11 12.03
CA THR A 186 -2.80 -9.98 12.24
C THR A 186 -3.29 -8.68 11.65
N LEU A 187 -4.28 -8.74 10.75
CA LEU A 187 -4.98 -7.56 10.24
C LEU A 187 -6.26 -7.38 11.02
N HIS A 188 -6.50 -6.17 11.50
CA HIS A 188 -7.66 -5.81 12.30
C HIS A 188 -8.46 -4.74 11.59
N LEU A 189 -9.77 -4.93 11.52
CA LEU A 189 -10.72 -3.96 10.97
C LEU A 189 -11.45 -3.27 12.12
N VAL A 190 -11.29 -1.95 12.23
CA VAL A 190 -11.88 -1.14 13.30
C VAL A 190 -12.87 -0.14 12.70
N ASP A 191 -14.07 -0.08 13.28
CA ASP A 191 -15.08 0.95 12.95
C ASP A 191 -14.79 2.22 13.77
N LEU A 192 -14.47 3.32 13.08
CA LEU A 192 -14.13 4.62 13.67
C LEU A 192 -15.35 5.38 14.18
N HIS A 193 -16.56 5.06 13.69
CA HIS A 193 -17.80 5.70 14.13
C HIS A 193 -18.28 5.10 15.45
N LEU A 194 -18.21 3.77 15.57
CA LEU A 194 -18.64 3.05 16.77
C LEU A 194 -17.51 2.80 17.78
N GLY A 195 -16.25 2.94 17.36
CA GLY A 195 -15.10 2.70 18.24
C GLY A 195 -14.96 1.24 18.64
N LYS A 196 -15.19 0.30 17.71
CA LYS A 196 -15.14 -1.14 17.98
C LYS A 196 -14.27 -1.89 16.98
N LEU A 197 -13.63 -2.95 17.46
CA LEU A 197 -13.01 -3.96 16.61
C LEU A 197 -14.13 -4.78 15.96
N CYS A 198 -14.16 -4.83 14.63
CA CYS A 198 -15.20 -5.52 13.88
C CYS A 198 -14.79 -6.93 13.48
N ASP A 199 -13.60 -7.08 12.90
CA ASP A 199 -13.11 -8.37 12.40
C ASP A 199 -11.58 -8.44 12.41
N THR A 200 -11.04 -9.65 12.39
CA THR A 200 -9.60 -9.92 12.43
C THR A 200 -9.20 -11.05 11.48
N ARG A 201 -8.04 -10.92 10.84
CA ARG A 201 -7.48 -11.93 9.95
C ARG A 201 -6.04 -12.26 10.32
N GLN A 202 -5.75 -13.53 10.56
CA GLN A 202 -4.42 -13.99 10.99
C GLN A 202 -3.65 -14.65 9.84
N PHE A 203 -2.35 -14.38 9.77
CA PHE A 203 -1.38 -14.98 8.87
C PHE A 203 -0.23 -15.51 9.73
N LYS A 204 -0.08 -16.83 9.80
CA LYS A 204 0.91 -17.47 10.66
C LYS A 204 2.18 -17.78 9.89
N VAL A 205 3.32 -17.71 10.57
CA VAL A 205 4.63 -18.13 10.01
C VAL A 205 4.89 -17.47 8.66
N ASP A 206 4.60 -16.18 8.54
CA ASP A 206 4.63 -15.47 7.25
C ASP A 206 5.66 -14.34 7.27
N LYS A 207 5.85 -13.72 6.10
CA LYS A 207 6.50 -12.41 5.95
C LYS A 207 5.58 -11.47 5.18
N ILE A 208 5.02 -10.49 5.88
CA ILE A 208 4.19 -9.43 5.31
C ILE A 208 4.81 -8.08 5.69
N PHE A 209 5.18 -7.27 4.69
CA PHE A 209 5.76 -5.95 4.93
C PHE A 209 4.69 -4.92 5.34
N LEU A 210 4.36 -4.87 6.64
CA LEU A 210 3.38 -3.92 7.18
C LEU A 210 3.87 -2.47 7.19
N SER A 211 5.18 -2.25 7.34
CA SER A 211 5.79 -0.91 7.34
C SER A 211 5.48 -0.16 6.05
N HIS A 212 5.09 1.10 6.19
CA HIS A 212 4.60 1.94 5.10
C HIS A 212 3.53 1.28 4.19
N ASN A 213 2.76 0.31 4.69
CA ASN A 213 1.78 -0.46 3.93
C ASN A 213 2.38 -1.14 2.67
N GLN A 214 3.65 -1.56 2.67
CA GLN A 214 4.28 -2.07 1.44
C GLN A 214 3.71 -3.41 0.95
N GLY A 215 3.25 -4.25 1.88
CA GLY A 215 2.62 -5.55 1.61
C GLY A 215 1.10 -5.50 1.56
N LEU A 216 0.49 -4.34 1.80
CA LEU A 216 -0.96 -4.17 1.86
C LEU A 216 -1.42 -3.07 0.91
N TYR A 217 -2.49 -3.32 0.17
CA TYR A 217 -3.05 -2.31 -0.71
C TYR A 217 -4.57 -2.39 -0.68
N LEU A 218 -5.22 -1.25 -0.51
CA LEU A 218 -6.67 -1.15 -0.48
C LEU A 218 -7.12 -0.27 -1.63
N TYR A 219 -7.98 -0.82 -2.49
CA TYR A 219 -8.64 -0.08 -3.55
C TYR A 219 -10.15 -0.20 -3.38
N ARG A 220 -10.81 0.92 -3.05
CA ARG A 220 -12.20 0.95 -2.60
C ARG A 220 -12.40 0.00 -1.41
N ASP A 221 -13.13 -1.08 -1.61
CA ASP A 221 -13.42 -2.11 -0.60
C ASP A 221 -12.58 -3.38 -0.80
N THR A 222 -11.74 -3.44 -1.83
CA THR A 222 -10.89 -4.60 -2.14
C THR A 222 -9.52 -4.43 -1.51
N LEU A 223 -9.21 -5.27 -0.53
CA LEU A 223 -7.91 -5.35 0.13
C LEU A 223 -7.08 -6.47 -0.48
N ALA A 224 -5.88 -6.15 -0.96
CA ALA A 224 -4.87 -7.10 -1.34
C ALA A 224 -3.77 -7.19 -0.26
N VAL A 225 -3.31 -8.41 0.04
CA VAL A 225 -2.26 -8.71 1.01
C VAL A 225 -1.26 -9.64 0.39
N LEU A 226 0.01 -9.22 0.29
CA LEU A 226 1.09 -10.07 -0.21
C LEU A 226 1.75 -10.84 0.94
N SER A 227 1.58 -12.16 0.93
CA SER A 227 2.42 -13.10 1.65
C SER A 227 3.70 -13.32 0.86
N VAL A 228 4.81 -12.74 1.35
CA VAL A 228 6.11 -12.85 0.71
C VAL A 228 6.72 -14.23 0.98
N GLN A 229 6.55 -14.76 2.20
CA GLN A 229 7.06 -16.08 2.55
C GLN A 229 6.41 -17.17 1.70
N HIS A 230 5.07 -17.15 1.59
CA HIS A 230 4.33 -18.19 0.89
C HIS A 230 4.12 -17.90 -0.60
N GLN A 231 4.54 -16.73 -1.10
CA GLN A 231 4.33 -16.33 -2.50
C GLN A 231 2.84 -16.41 -2.91
N ILE A 232 1.98 -15.81 -2.09
CA ILE A 232 0.53 -15.74 -2.31
C ILE A 232 0.04 -14.30 -2.13
N ILE A 233 -0.79 -13.82 -3.04
CA ILE A 233 -1.56 -12.60 -2.87
C ILE A 233 -2.97 -12.99 -2.43
N HIS A 234 -3.36 -12.58 -1.22
CA HIS A 234 -4.71 -12.75 -0.70
C HIS A 234 -5.55 -11.53 -1.06
N ILE A 235 -6.73 -11.77 -1.64
CA ILE A 235 -7.70 -10.73 -1.99
C ILE A 235 -8.91 -10.89 -1.07
N PHE A 236 -9.18 -9.84 -0.30
CA PHE A 236 -10.33 -9.70 0.57
C PHE A 236 -11.22 -8.57 0.08
N GLN A 237 -12.51 -8.67 0.36
CA GLN A 237 -13.44 -7.56 0.23
C GLN A 237 -13.98 -7.19 1.61
N ILE A 238 -14.08 -5.89 1.87
CA ILE A 238 -14.62 -5.35 3.09
C ILE A 238 -16.11 -5.16 2.89
N LEU A 239 -16.92 -5.94 3.61
CA LEU A 239 -18.38 -5.86 3.56
C LEU A 239 -18.92 -5.83 4.99
N ASP A 240 -19.68 -4.77 5.33
CA ASP A 240 -20.34 -4.57 6.62
C ASP A 240 -19.44 -4.78 7.86
N GLY A 241 -18.16 -4.43 7.75
CA GLY A 241 -17.20 -4.58 8.83
C GLY A 241 -16.60 -5.98 8.96
N MET A 242 -16.62 -6.80 7.91
CA MET A 242 -15.96 -8.11 7.86
C MET A 242 -15.00 -8.21 6.67
N PHE A 243 -13.96 -9.02 6.82
CA PHE A 243 -13.07 -9.44 5.74
C PHE A 243 -13.63 -10.68 5.05
N VAL A 244 -14.17 -10.51 3.84
CA VAL A 244 -14.66 -11.61 3.01
C VAL A 244 -13.53 -12.07 2.10
N ASP A 245 -13.13 -13.35 2.20
CA ASP A 245 -12.17 -13.96 1.27
C ASP A 245 -12.76 -14.02 -0.14
N ILE A 246 -12.14 -13.34 -1.09
CA ILE A 246 -12.50 -13.46 -2.51
C ILE A 246 -11.60 -14.47 -3.18
N LYS A 247 -10.29 -14.25 -3.15
CA LYS A 247 -9.37 -15.02 -4.00
C LYS A 247 -7.97 -15.12 -3.43
N LYS A 248 -7.27 -16.19 -3.80
CA LYS A 248 -5.82 -16.36 -3.56
C LYS A 248 -5.13 -16.50 -4.91
N ILE A 249 -4.08 -15.73 -5.13
CA ILE A 249 -3.32 -15.70 -6.39
C ILE A 249 -1.87 -16.12 -6.09
N GLY A 250 -1.42 -17.23 -6.66
CA GLY A 250 -0.08 -17.76 -6.43
C GLY A 250 0.08 -19.15 -7.03
N ARG A 251 0.05 -20.20 -6.19
CA ARG A 251 0.05 -21.62 -6.61
C ARG A 251 -1.04 -21.90 -7.65
N PHE A 252 -2.25 -21.44 -7.36
CA PHE A 252 -3.39 -21.46 -8.27
C PHE A 252 -3.84 -20.05 -8.64
N CYS A 253 -4.55 -19.93 -9.76
CA CYS A 253 -5.11 -18.66 -10.21
C CYS A 253 -6.64 -18.67 -10.31
N PHE A 254 -7.30 -19.83 -10.32
CA PHE A 254 -8.74 -19.95 -10.17
C PHE A 254 -9.09 -20.66 -8.86
N GLU A 255 -10.30 -20.43 -8.37
CA GLU A 255 -10.76 -20.97 -7.09
C GLU A 255 -10.94 -22.49 -7.13
N ASP A 256 -11.44 -23.02 -8.26
CA ASP A 256 -11.71 -24.45 -8.43
C ASP A 256 -10.45 -25.28 -8.72
N ASP A 257 -9.33 -24.63 -9.12
CA ASP A 257 -8.09 -25.32 -9.48
C ASP A 257 -7.58 -26.23 -8.35
N CYS A 258 -7.70 -25.76 -7.10
CA CYS A 258 -7.26 -26.52 -5.93
C CYS A 258 -8.09 -27.79 -5.75
N TYR A 259 -9.41 -27.71 -5.98
CA TYR A 259 -10.30 -28.86 -5.88
C TYR A 259 -9.99 -29.89 -6.97
N PHE A 260 -9.84 -29.47 -8.23
CA PHE A 260 -9.49 -30.35 -9.32
C PHE A 260 -8.12 -31.01 -9.12
N TYR A 261 -7.12 -30.25 -8.69
CA TYR A 261 -5.79 -30.79 -8.42
C TYR A 261 -5.82 -31.86 -7.32
N ASN A 262 -6.48 -31.56 -6.19
CA ASN A 262 -6.58 -32.51 -5.08
C ASN A 262 -7.40 -33.77 -5.42
N SER A 263 -8.31 -33.69 -6.39
CA SER A 263 -9.06 -34.86 -6.87
C SER A 263 -8.18 -35.88 -7.61
N VAL A 264 -7.10 -35.42 -8.25
CA VAL A 264 -6.15 -36.26 -9.00
C VAL A 264 -4.94 -36.64 -8.13
N TYR A 265 -4.46 -35.71 -7.30
CA TYR A 265 -3.25 -35.86 -6.47
C TYR A 265 -3.55 -35.67 -4.97
N PRO A 266 -4.38 -36.52 -4.33
CA PRO A 266 -4.85 -36.31 -2.96
C PRO A 266 -3.75 -36.41 -1.90
N SER A 267 -2.67 -37.15 -2.20
CA SER A 267 -1.57 -37.43 -1.27
C SER A 267 -0.33 -36.57 -1.50
N GLU A 268 -0.31 -35.77 -2.57
CA GLU A 268 0.84 -34.91 -2.85
C GLU A 268 0.84 -33.67 -1.97
N ARG A 269 1.99 -33.40 -1.35
CA ARG A 269 2.20 -32.19 -0.56
C ARG A 269 2.60 -31.07 -1.50
N ALA A 270 1.96 -29.92 -1.37
CA ALA A 270 2.19 -28.73 -2.21
C ALA A 270 3.66 -28.30 -2.36
N PHE A 271 4.47 -28.51 -1.32
CA PHE A 271 5.91 -28.23 -1.37
C PHE A 271 6.70 -29.15 -2.31
N ARG A 272 6.25 -30.40 -2.50
CA ARG A 272 6.94 -31.40 -3.32
C ARG A 272 6.53 -31.39 -4.78
N GLU A 273 5.70 -30.42 -5.18
CA GLU A 273 5.23 -30.30 -6.55
C GLU A 273 6.39 -29.99 -7.49
N THR A 274 6.56 -30.83 -8.50
CA THR A 274 7.56 -30.60 -9.56
C THR A 274 7.07 -29.62 -10.61
N CYS A 275 5.76 -29.38 -10.68
CA CYS A 275 5.14 -28.48 -11.64
C CYS A 275 5.31 -27.01 -11.24
N ILE A 276 5.49 -26.15 -12.24
CA ILE A 276 5.52 -24.70 -12.04
C ILE A 276 4.11 -24.21 -11.67
N ASN A 277 4.03 -23.36 -10.64
CA ASN A 277 2.78 -22.78 -10.18
C ASN A 277 2.06 -21.97 -11.26
N SER A 278 0.73 -21.88 -11.14
CA SER A 278 -0.14 -21.30 -12.18
C SER A 278 0.24 -19.87 -12.55
N LEU A 279 0.50 -19.01 -11.56
CA LEU A 279 0.87 -17.62 -11.79
C LEU A 279 2.23 -17.50 -12.50
N LYS A 280 3.21 -18.29 -12.06
CA LYS A 280 4.56 -18.29 -12.64
C LYS A 280 4.56 -18.89 -14.05
N HIS A 281 3.82 -19.97 -14.27
CA HIS A 281 3.66 -20.56 -15.59
C HIS A 281 3.05 -19.54 -16.57
N ARG A 282 2.03 -18.79 -16.17
CA ARG A 282 1.45 -17.71 -16.99
C ARG A 282 2.48 -16.64 -17.34
N LEU A 283 3.35 -16.28 -16.39
CA LEU A 283 4.45 -15.32 -16.63
C LEU A 283 5.43 -15.83 -17.67
N LEU A 284 5.90 -17.07 -17.51
CA LEU A 284 6.83 -17.71 -18.44
C LEU A 284 6.21 -17.84 -19.84
N VAL A 285 4.95 -18.24 -19.94
CA VAL A 285 4.22 -18.35 -21.22
C VAL A 285 4.07 -16.98 -21.87
N PHE A 286 3.77 -15.92 -21.10
CA PHE A 286 3.68 -14.56 -21.64
C PHE A 286 5.03 -14.12 -22.23
N LEU A 287 6.12 -14.32 -21.50
CA LEU A 287 7.48 -13.98 -21.93
C LEU A 287 7.88 -14.77 -23.19
N TYR A 288 7.59 -16.08 -23.22
CA TYR A 288 7.82 -16.93 -24.39
C TYR A 288 7.04 -16.44 -25.61
N LYS A 289 5.72 -16.22 -25.48
CA LYS A 289 4.87 -15.74 -26.58
C LYS A 289 5.34 -14.40 -27.13
N ARG A 290 5.79 -13.51 -26.25
CA ARG A 290 6.39 -12.23 -26.64
C ARG A 290 7.69 -12.43 -27.42
N ALA A 291 8.58 -13.30 -26.96
CA ALA A 291 9.83 -13.60 -27.64
C ALA A 291 9.60 -14.26 -29.02
N ASP A 292 8.66 -15.20 -29.11
CA ASP A 292 8.25 -15.85 -30.37
C ASP A 292 7.63 -14.83 -31.35
N ALA A 293 6.73 -13.96 -30.89
CA ALA A 293 6.14 -12.92 -31.72
C ALA A 293 7.19 -11.95 -32.30
N ILE A 294 8.17 -11.53 -31.49
CA ILE A 294 9.28 -10.67 -31.96
C ILE A 294 10.20 -11.44 -32.91
N SER A 295 10.49 -12.71 -32.62
CA SER A 295 11.32 -13.54 -33.47
C SER A 295 10.70 -13.76 -34.85
N ARG A 296 9.38 -13.98 -34.91
CA ARG A 296 8.63 -14.10 -36.17
C ARG A 296 8.55 -12.78 -36.93
N SER A 297 8.37 -11.65 -36.24
CA SER A 297 8.27 -10.34 -36.91
C SER A 297 9.61 -9.79 -37.41
N THR A 298 10.71 -10.18 -36.77
CA THR A 298 12.08 -9.79 -37.15
C THR A 298 12.82 -10.86 -37.96
N GLU A 299 12.19 -12.03 -38.18
CA GLU A 299 12.77 -13.23 -38.79
C GLU A 299 14.11 -13.68 -38.15
N ASN A 300 14.33 -13.32 -36.88
CA ASN A 300 15.57 -13.59 -36.16
C ASN A 300 15.30 -14.39 -34.88
N PRO A 301 15.92 -15.59 -34.68
CA PRO A 301 15.74 -16.41 -33.48
C PRO A 301 16.43 -15.87 -32.22
N THR A 302 17.14 -14.75 -32.27
CA THR A 302 17.90 -14.22 -31.13
C THR A 302 17.05 -14.02 -29.86
N GLU A 303 15.85 -13.46 -29.95
CA GLU A 303 15.01 -13.22 -28.77
C GLU A 303 14.52 -14.50 -28.12
N LEU A 304 14.18 -15.51 -28.93
CA LEU A 304 13.80 -16.83 -28.42
C LEU A 304 14.97 -17.52 -27.72
N ARG A 305 16.19 -17.41 -28.28
CA ARG A 305 17.42 -17.91 -27.64
C ARG A 305 17.69 -17.22 -26.31
N LYS A 306 17.48 -15.89 -26.21
CA LYS A 306 17.60 -15.16 -24.94
C LYS A 306 16.60 -15.67 -23.91
N PHE A 307 15.35 -15.93 -24.30
CA PHE A 307 14.35 -16.49 -23.38
C PHE A 307 14.83 -17.83 -22.79
N TYR A 308 15.29 -18.75 -23.63
CA TYR A 308 15.82 -20.04 -23.14
C TYR A 308 17.09 -19.89 -22.31
N HIS A 309 17.98 -18.97 -22.68
CA HIS A 309 19.20 -18.70 -21.91
C HIS A 309 18.90 -18.18 -20.50
N TYR A 310 17.88 -17.34 -20.35
CA TYR A 310 17.47 -16.76 -19.06
C TYR A 310 16.29 -17.48 -18.39
N PHE A 311 15.90 -18.66 -18.89
CA PHE A 311 14.71 -19.38 -18.41
C PHE A 311 14.76 -19.64 -16.90
N ASP A 312 15.88 -20.16 -16.39
CA ASP A 312 16.06 -20.44 -14.96
C ASP A 312 16.05 -19.17 -14.10
N ASN A 313 16.54 -18.06 -14.66
CA ASN A 313 16.47 -16.76 -13.98
C ASN A 313 15.02 -16.28 -13.88
N PHE A 314 14.22 -16.42 -14.93
CA PHE A 314 12.79 -16.09 -14.87
C PHE A 314 12.03 -17.04 -13.94
N ASN A 315 12.38 -18.32 -13.94
CA ASN A 315 11.76 -19.32 -13.10
C ASN A 315 12.12 -19.16 -11.62
N SER A 316 13.27 -18.56 -11.28
CA SER A 316 13.66 -18.30 -9.89
C SER A 316 13.09 -16.99 -9.31
N LEU A 317 12.44 -16.15 -10.13
CA LEU A 317 11.83 -14.89 -9.67
C LEU A 317 10.77 -15.13 -8.58
N LYS A 318 10.76 -14.24 -7.59
CA LYS A 318 9.82 -14.20 -6.48
C LYS A 318 9.09 -12.86 -6.45
N MET A 319 7.81 -12.89 -6.07
CA MET A 319 7.01 -11.71 -5.78
C MET A 319 7.59 -10.98 -4.58
N TRP A 320 7.85 -9.69 -4.78
CA TRP A 320 8.43 -8.82 -3.76
C TRP A 320 7.44 -7.76 -3.29
N LYS A 321 6.67 -7.20 -4.22
CA LYS A 321 5.70 -6.14 -3.95
C LYS A 321 4.49 -6.31 -4.85
N MET A 322 3.32 -5.86 -4.38
CA MET A 322 2.12 -5.79 -5.20
C MET A 322 1.42 -4.44 -5.01
N GLN A 323 0.59 -4.09 -5.98
CA GLN A 323 -0.24 -2.89 -5.96
C GLN A 323 -1.50 -3.13 -6.79
N LEU A 324 -2.67 -2.71 -6.30
CA LEU A 324 -3.88 -2.65 -7.11
C LEU A 324 -3.85 -1.38 -7.97
N LEU A 325 -4.03 -1.53 -9.27
CA LEU A 325 -4.17 -0.40 -10.21
C LEU A 325 -5.64 0.02 -10.36
N ASP A 326 -6.54 -0.97 -10.30
CA ASP A 326 -7.99 -0.80 -10.27
C ASP A 326 -8.65 -1.98 -9.52
N GLU A 327 -9.94 -2.23 -9.76
CA GLU A 327 -10.70 -3.33 -9.13
C GLU A 327 -10.22 -4.73 -9.54
N TYR A 328 -9.59 -4.88 -10.72
CA TYR A 328 -9.25 -6.17 -11.32
C TYR A 328 -7.77 -6.31 -11.68
N LEU A 329 -7.01 -5.23 -11.80
CA LEU A 329 -5.63 -5.19 -12.26
C LEU A 329 -4.68 -5.08 -11.08
N LEU A 330 -3.78 -6.06 -10.99
CA LEU A 330 -2.65 -6.06 -10.08
C LEU A 330 -1.37 -5.73 -10.83
N LEU A 331 -0.58 -4.83 -10.26
CA LEU A 331 0.82 -4.66 -10.59
C LEU A 331 1.65 -5.46 -9.59
N ILE A 332 2.30 -6.52 -10.07
CA ILE A 332 3.15 -7.39 -9.26
C ILE A 332 4.61 -7.14 -9.63
N LYS A 333 5.43 -6.86 -8.62
CA LYS A 333 6.86 -6.69 -8.76
C LYS A 333 7.56 -7.99 -8.42
N TYR A 334 8.30 -8.53 -9.38
CA TYR A 334 9.16 -9.70 -9.23
C TYR A 334 10.63 -9.29 -9.13
N ALA A 335 11.37 -9.99 -8.28
CA ALA A 335 12.81 -9.84 -8.09
C ALA A 335 13.46 -11.20 -7.75
N SER A 336 14.78 -11.24 -7.66
CA SER A 336 15.51 -12.42 -7.17
C SER A 336 15.21 -12.67 -5.69
N GLU A 337 15.26 -13.94 -5.27
CA GLU A 337 15.01 -14.34 -3.88
C GLU A 337 15.91 -13.60 -2.87
N ASP A 338 17.17 -13.34 -3.23
CA ASP A 338 18.11 -12.60 -2.36
C ASP A 338 17.67 -11.16 -2.10
N LEU A 339 17.02 -10.51 -3.07
CA LEU A 339 16.44 -9.17 -2.85
C LEU A 339 15.14 -9.26 -2.03
N VAL A 340 14.28 -10.24 -2.34
CA VAL A 340 13.01 -10.42 -1.63
C VAL A 340 13.23 -10.71 -0.14
N THR A 341 14.29 -11.48 0.16
CA THR A 341 14.68 -11.85 1.52
C THR A 341 15.67 -10.90 2.18
N LEU A 342 15.96 -9.75 1.55
CA LEU A 342 16.86 -8.71 2.06
C LEU A 342 18.31 -9.18 2.31
N LYS A 343 18.74 -10.30 1.68
CA LYS A 343 20.14 -10.77 1.68
C LYS A 343 21.07 -9.84 0.93
N SER A 344 20.56 -9.21 -0.12
CA SER A 344 21.28 -8.20 -0.89
C SER A 344 20.60 -6.84 -0.74
N THR A 345 21.40 -5.81 -0.46
CA THR A 345 20.97 -4.42 -0.36
C THR A 345 20.98 -3.69 -1.70
N ASP A 346 21.60 -4.26 -2.73
CA ASP A 346 21.79 -3.63 -4.04
C ASP A 346 20.56 -3.82 -4.93
N VAL A 347 19.46 -3.18 -4.53
CA VAL A 347 18.17 -3.25 -5.20
C VAL A 347 18.28 -2.88 -6.68
N ASN A 348 19.08 -1.87 -7.02
CA ASN A 348 19.12 -1.31 -8.38
C ASN A 348 20.02 -2.09 -9.35
N SER A 349 20.89 -2.98 -8.87
CA SER A 349 21.83 -3.72 -9.72
C SER A 349 21.23 -5.01 -10.27
N GLN A 350 20.16 -5.52 -9.65
CA GLN A 350 19.51 -6.77 -10.05
C GLN A 350 18.29 -6.53 -10.95
N PRO A 351 18.02 -7.43 -11.91
CA PRO A 351 16.86 -7.32 -12.78
C PRO A 351 15.56 -7.45 -11.98
N GLN A 352 14.63 -6.53 -12.23
CA GLN A 352 13.29 -6.54 -11.64
C GLN A 352 12.25 -6.44 -12.75
N PHE A 353 11.14 -7.15 -12.55
CA PHE A 353 10.05 -7.19 -13.51
C PHE A 353 8.76 -6.69 -12.87
N PHE A 354 8.04 -5.86 -13.61
CA PHE A 354 6.72 -5.37 -13.28
C PHE A 354 5.71 -6.07 -14.17
N VAL A 355 4.82 -6.85 -13.56
CA VAL A 355 3.86 -7.70 -14.23
C VAL A 355 2.46 -7.15 -13.97
N VAL A 356 1.71 -6.86 -15.04
CA VAL A 356 0.30 -6.46 -14.95
C VAL A 356 -0.56 -7.70 -15.10
N PHE A 357 -1.25 -8.08 -14.04
CA PHE A 357 -2.09 -9.28 -13.95
C PHE A 357 -3.57 -8.89 -13.79
N ASN A 358 -4.43 -9.48 -14.60
CA ASN A 358 -5.88 -9.33 -14.50
C ASN A 358 -6.45 -10.45 -13.63
N MET A 359 -7.00 -10.09 -12.47
CA MET A 359 -7.57 -11.02 -11.48
C MET A 359 -8.85 -11.71 -11.98
N LYS A 360 -9.61 -11.07 -12.88
CA LYS A 360 -10.87 -11.60 -13.40
C LYS A 360 -10.63 -12.67 -14.46
N THR A 361 -9.79 -12.39 -15.45
CA THR A 361 -9.46 -13.37 -16.50
C THR A 361 -8.32 -14.31 -16.10
N SER A 362 -7.61 -14.00 -15.00
CA SER A 362 -6.39 -14.66 -14.57
C SER A 362 -5.27 -14.59 -15.63
N GLU A 363 -5.17 -13.49 -16.37
CA GLU A 363 -4.19 -13.33 -17.46
C GLU A 363 -3.15 -12.27 -17.17
N ILE A 364 -1.95 -12.45 -17.72
CA ILE A 364 -0.91 -11.43 -17.71
C ILE A 364 -1.05 -10.58 -18.96
N LEU A 365 -1.25 -9.28 -18.76
CA LEU A 365 -1.47 -8.31 -19.83
C LEU A 365 -0.17 -7.70 -20.32
N ALA A 366 0.78 -7.45 -19.40
CA ALA A 366 2.04 -6.82 -19.73
C ALA A 366 3.14 -7.21 -18.74
N VAL A 367 4.39 -7.21 -19.23
CA VAL A 367 5.60 -7.39 -18.42
C VAL A 367 6.62 -6.33 -18.83
N TYR A 368 7.10 -5.58 -17.85
CA TYR A 368 8.08 -4.51 -18.03
C TYR A 368 9.32 -4.78 -17.18
N GLU A 369 10.49 -4.53 -17.74
CA GLU A 369 11.74 -4.47 -16.99
C GLU A 369 11.88 -3.14 -16.25
N ASN A 370 12.71 -3.10 -15.21
CA ASN A 370 13.01 -1.88 -14.44
C ASN A 370 13.50 -0.71 -15.33
N ILE A 371 14.25 -1.02 -16.39
CA ILE A 371 14.80 -0.01 -17.33
C ILE A 371 13.83 0.37 -18.46
N SER A 372 12.56 -0.06 -18.39
CA SER A 372 11.60 0.16 -19.47
C SER A 372 11.20 1.63 -19.58
N LYS A 373 11.55 2.26 -20.71
CA LYS A 373 11.09 3.60 -21.07
C LYS A 373 9.56 3.69 -21.18
N GLN A 374 8.89 2.60 -21.56
CA GLN A 374 7.44 2.57 -21.67
C GLN A 374 6.79 2.63 -20.28
N LEU A 375 7.31 1.88 -19.31
CA LEU A 375 6.82 1.94 -17.94
C LEU A 375 7.07 3.33 -17.34
N LEU A 376 8.24 3.91 -17.60
CA LEU A 376 8.54 5.29 -17.18
C LEU A 376 7.54 6.29 -17.79
N TYR A 377 7.28 6.19 -19.09
CA TYR A 377 6.29 7.03 -19.76
C TYR A 377 4.88 6.87 -19.17
N LEU A 378 4.46 5.64 -18.85
CA LEU A 378 3.17 5.38 -18.20
C LEU A 378 3.14 6.01 -16.79
N PHE A 379 4.22 5.87 -16.03
CA PHE A 379 4.32 6.44 -14.69
C PHE A 379 4.30 7.98 -14.72
N GLU A 380 4.96 8.62 -15.67
CA GLU A 380 4.98 10.07 -15.81
C GLU A 380 3.62 10.66 -16.20
N ASN A 381 2.90 10.01 -17.13
CA ASN A 381 1.63 10.53 -17.63
C ASN A 381 0.42 10.10 -16.79
N PHE A 382 0.50 8.97 -16.09
CA PHE A 382 -0.58 8.41 -15.29
C PHE A 382 -0.20 8.24 -13.82
N SER A 383 0.68 9.09 -13.30
CA SER A 383 1.20 9.01 -11.93
C SER A 383 0.11 8.92 -10.85
N ASP A 384 -1.05 9.54 -11.06
CA ASP A 384 -2.19 9.47 -10.15
C ASP A 384 -2.73 8.05 -10.01
N LEU A 385 -2.82 7.28 -11.11
CA LEU A 385 -3.27 5.88 -11.09
C LEU A 385 -2.32 4.97 -10.31
N PHE A 386 -1.02 5.22 -10.40
CA PHE A 386 0.00 4.50 -9.62
C PHE A 386 0.12 4.99 -8.17
N ARG A 387 -0.52 6.10 -7.80
CA ARG A 387 -0.48 6.67 -6.44
C ARG A 387 -1.79 6.48 -5.67
N ASN A 388 -2.77 5.79 -6.25
CA ASN A 388 -4.16 5.66 -5.80
C ASN A 388 -4.36 4.96 -4.43
N ALA A 389 -3.86 5.58 -3.36
CA ALA A 389 -4.31 5.31 -1.99
C ALA A 389 -5.40 6.29 -1.52
N SER A 390 -5.80 7.29 -2.33
CA SER A 390 -6.66 8.38 -1.81
C SER A 390 -7.37 9.29 -2.85
N ILE A 391 -7.64 8.84 -4.09
CA ILE A 391 -8.25 9.75 -5.10
C ILE A 391 -9.78 9.65 -5.23
N ASN A 392 -10.44 8.62 -4.69
CA ASN A 392 -11.87 8.45 -4.99
C ASN A 392 -12.85 9.22 -4.08
N ASN A 393 -12.39 9.95 -3.06
CA ASN A 393 -13.28 10.83 -2.32
C ASN A 393 -13.63 12.10 -3.11
N GLY A 394 -14.91 12.20 -3.49
CA GLY A 394 -15.57 13.37 -4.08
C GLY A 394 -15.68 14.59 -3.15
N THR A 395 -14.63 14.89 -2.36
CA THR A 395 -14.34 16.02 -1.43
C THR A 395 -13.71 15.44 -0.15
N ARG A 396 -12.77 16.04 0.60
CA ARG A 396 -12.46 17.45 0.90
C ARG A 396 -10.94 17.59 1.09
N PHE A 397 -10.42 18.78 0.79
CA PHE A 397 -9.03 19.21 0.92
C PHE A 397 -8.22 18.47 2.02
N THR A 398 -7.39 17.50 1.60
CA THR A 398 -6.31 17.02 2.46
C THR A 398 -5.24 18.10 2.49
N ALA A 399 -4.92 18.62 3.67
CA ALA A 399 -3.68 19.33 3.90
C ALA A 399 -2.52 18.48 3.34
N SER A 400 -1.56 19.15 2.71
CA SER A 400 -0.42 18.55 2.03
C SER A 400 0.21 17.41 2.84
N PRO A 401 0.64 16.32 2.18
CA PRO A 401 1.62 15.44 2.81
C PRO A 401 2.86 16.30 3.10
N LEU A 402 3.25 16.38 4.37
CA LEU A 402 4.61 16.77 4.75
C LEU A 402 5.58 15.67 4.31
#